data_AF-A0AB74M1T9-F1
#
_entry.id   AF-A0AB74M1T9-F1
#
_cell.length_a   1.000
_cell.length_b   1.000
_cell.length_c   1.000
_cell.angle_alpha   90.00
_cell.angle_beta   90.00
_cell.angle_gamma   90.00
#
_symmetry.space_group_name_H-M   'P 1'
#
loop_
_entity.id
_entity.type
_entity.pdbx_description
1 polymer ?
#
loop_
_entity_poly.entity_id
_entity_poly.type
_entity_poly.pdbx_seq_one_letter_code
_entity_poly.pdbx_strand_id
1 'polypeptide(L)' 'MPETSDRSPRCVHYVGFKDDRYWNAVRIFGGPRVIHRRWDWFAVHDVGPDDVVVFAEGDASQPMAAWNATDIDERWLT' A
#
# COMPACT_ATOMS: atom_id res chain seq x y z
N MET A 1 20.37 11.86 27.35
CA MET A 1 19.86 10.84 26.43
C MET A 1 19.27 11.58 25.24
N PRO A 2 19.72 11.36 24.00
CA PRO A 2 18.99 11.95 22.88
C PRO A 2 17.61 11.28 22.82
N GLU A 3 16.56 12.09 22.77
CA GLU A 3 15.21 11.61 22.49
C GLU A 3 15.23 10.90 21.14
N THR A 4 15.11 9.58 21.17
CA THR A 4 14.77 8.83 19.96
C THR A 4 13.41 9.35 19.51
N SER A 5 13.38 10.05 18.38
CA SER A 5 12.12 10.53 17.79
C SER A 5 11.16 9.36 17.68
N ASP A 6 10.07 9.40 18.44
CA ASP A 6 8.95 8.47 18.39
C ASP A 6 8.14 8.69 17.09
N ARG A 7 8.80 8.59 15.94
CA ARG A 7 8.15 8.56 14.63
C ARG A 7 8.39 7.19 14.04
N SER A 8 7.29 6.48 13.81
CA SER A 8 7.29 5.30 12.95
C SER A 8 7.99 5.64 11.64
N PRO A 9 8.86 4.76 11.12
CA PRO A 9 9.55 5.01 9.86
C PRO A 9 8.52 5.14 8.74
N ARG A 10 8.66 6.17 7.90
CA ARG A 10 7.82 6.39 6.72
C ARG A 10 7.87 5.20 5.77
N CYS A 11 6.70 4.75 5.33
CA CYS A 11 6.50 3.67 4.36
C CYS A 11 5.93 4.17 3.03
N VAL A 12 6.07 3.34 1.99
CA VAL A 12 5.44 3.53 0.68
C VAL A 12 4.43 2.41 0.43
N HIS A 13 3.16 2.78 0.27
CA HIS A 13 2.03 1.89 0.05
C HIS A 13 1.74 1.82 -1.45
N TYR A 14 1.94 0.65 -2.05
CA TYR A 14 1.67 0.40 -3.46
C TYR A 14 0.29 -0.27 -3.59
N VAL A 15 -0.69 0.45 -4.12
CA VAL A 15 -2.10 0.04 -4.13
C VAL A 15 -2.54 -0.38 -5.53
N GLY A 16 -3.02 -1.61 -5.66
CA GLY A 16 -3.74 -2.09 -6.84
C GLY A 16 -2.89 -2.49 -8.05
N PHE A 17 -1.56 -2.53 -7.92
CA PHE A 17 -0.69 -3.00 -9.00
C PHE A 17 -0.87 -4.50 -9.27
N LYS A 18 -0.99 -4.87 -10.54
CA LYS A 18 -1.20 -6.26 -11.00
C LYS A 18 -0.19 -6.70 -12.07
N ASP A 19 0.72 -5.81 -12.45
CA ASP A 19 1.64 -5.96 -13.58
C ASP A 19 2.97 -5.25 -13.29
N ASP A 20 3.87 -5.23 -14.29
CA ASP A 20 5.22 -4.68 -14.17
C ASP A 20 5.29 -3.18 -13.90
N ARG A 21 4.18 -2.43 -13.98
CA ARG A 21 4.15 -1.02 -13.54
C ARG A 21 4.53 -0.89 -12.06
N TYR A 22 4.32 -1.94 -11.26
CA TYR A 22 4.82 -2.01 -9.89
C TYR A 22 6.33 -1.75 -9.82
N TRP A 23 7.11 -2.42 -10.67
CA TRP A 23 8.57 -2.29 -10.64
C TRP A 23 9.04 -0.90 -11.06
N ASN A 24 8.32 -0.24 -11.96
CA ASN A 24 8.60 1.15 -12.31
C ASN A 24 8.30 2.10 -11.14
N ALA A 25 7.18 1.89 -10.44
CA ALA A 25 6.84 2.66 -9.24
C ALA A 25 7.88 2.44 -8.13
N VAL A 26 8.32 1.20 -7.89
CA VAL A 26 9.37 0.90 -6.89
C VAL A 26 10.69 1.59 -7.22
N ARG A 27 11.09 1.64 -8.50
CA ARG A 27 12.31 2.34 -8.92
C ARG A 27 12.27 3.85 -8.62
N ILE A 28 11.09 4.46 -8.63
CA ILE A 28 10.90 5.89 -8.39
C ILE A 28 10.73 6.19 -6.90
N PHE A 29 9.86 5.44 -6.21
CA PHE A 29 9.44 5.76 -4.85
C PHE A 29 10.19 4.97 -3.75
N GLY A 30 10.82 3.85 -4.08
CA GLY A 30 11.68 3.10 -3.17
C GLY A 30 10.95 2.27 -2.10
N GLY A 31 11.37 2.39 -0.84
CA GLY A 31 10.80 1.68 0.31
C GLY A 31 11.23 2.31 1.64
N PRO A 32 10.86 1.76 2.82
CA PRO A 32 10.13 0.50 3.09
C PRO A 32 8.78 0.37 2.36
N ARG A 33 8.40 -0.85 1.98
CA ARG A 33 7.28 -1.12 1.08
C ARG A 33 6.14 -1.88 1.76
N VAL A 34 4.93 -1.38 1.55
CA VAL A 34 3.68 -2.07 1.89
C VAL A 34 2.88 -2.24 0.58
N ILE A 35 2.27 -3.40 0.38
CA ILE A 35 1.57 -3.72 -0.87
C ILE A 35 0.12 -4.05 -0.53
N HIS A 36 -0.78 -3.24 -1.09
CA HIS A 36 -2.22 -3.40 -0.93
C HIS A 36 -2.81 -3.87 -2.25
N ARG A 37 -3.51 -5.01 -2.24
CA ARG A 37 -4.18 -5.53 -3.45
C ARG A 37 -5.30 -4.62 -3.93
N ARG A 38 -5.95 -3.90 -3.01
CA ARG A 38 -7.09 -3.01 -3.27
C ARG A 38 -6.98 -1.78 -2.37
N TRP A 39 -7.61 -0.68 -2.78
CA TRP A 39 -7.89 0.43 -1.88
C TRP A 39 -9.11 0.04 -1.03
N ASP A 40 -8.88 -0.57 0.12
CA ASP A 40 -9.91 -1.10 1.02
C ASP A 40 -9.74 -0.57 2.46
N TRP A 41 -10.59 -1.04 3.38
CA TRP A 41 -10.57 -0.55 4.77
C TRP A 41 -9.22 -0.80 5.46
N PHE A 42 -8.55 -1.92 5.17
CA PHE A 42 -7.24 -2.18 5.74
C PHE A 42 -6.19 -1.24 5.16
N ALA A 43 -6.18 -1.04 3.83
CA ALA A 43 -5.27 -0.09 3.20
C ALA A 43 -5.42 1.33 3.76
N VAL A 44 -6.65 1.79 3.99
CA VAL A 44 -6.90 3.12 4.57
C VAL A 44 -6.38 3.23 6.00
N HIS A 45 -6.62 2.21 6.84
CA HIS A 45 -6.20 2.23 8.25
C HIS A 45 -4.70 2.04 8.45
N ASP A 46 -4.04 1.40 7.49
CA ASP A 46 -2.61 1.10 7.54
C ASP A 46 -1.73 2.27 7.08
N VAL A 47 -2.29 3.23 6.32
CA VAL A 47 -1.56 4.42 5.88
C VAL A 47 -1.41 5.42 7.04
N GLY A 48 -0.17 5.68 7.44
CA GLY A 48 0.19 6.68 8.43
C GLY A 48 0.24 8.10 7.88
N PRO A 49 0.29 9.13 8.74
CA PRO A 49 0.27 10.53 8.33
C PRO A 49 1.45 10.98 7.45
N ASP A 50 2.62 10.35 7.61
CA ASP A 50 3.84 10.69 6.88
C ASP A 50 4.07 9.76 5.66
N ASP A 51 3.21 8.76 5.46
CA ASP A 51 3.37 7.73 4.43
C ASP A 51 3.04 8.22 3.03
N VAL A 52 3.60 7.54 2.03
CA VAL A 52 3.34 7.81 0.62
C VAL A 52 2.49 6.71 0.04
N VAL A 53 1.35 7.06 -0.56
CA VAL A 53 0.48 6.12 -1.27
C VAL A 53 0.65 6.29 -2.76
N VAL A 54 0.96 5.20 -3.45
CA VAL A 54 1.12 5.15 -4.91
C VAL A 54 0.03 4.24 -5.45
N PHE A 55 -0.90 4.81 -6.22
CA PHE A 55 -2.01 4.09 -6.82
C PHE A 55 -1.65 3.62 -8.23
N ALA A 56 -2.01 2.37 -8.56
CA ALA A 56 -1.90 1.86 -9.93
C ALA A 56 -2.94 2.48 -10.87
N GLU A 57 -4.08 2.90 -10.31
CA GLU A 57 -5.22 3.51 -11.00
C GLU A 57 -5.83 4.58 -10.09
N GLY A 58 -6.21 5.72 -10.68
CA GLY A 58 -6.83 6.83 -9.96
C GLY A 58 -5.92 7.46 -8.90
N ASP A 59 -6.53 7.97 -7.84
CA ASP A 59 -5.88 8.58 -6.69
C ASP A 59 -6.70 8.32 -5.41
N ALA A 60 -6.36 8.97 -4.30
CA ALA A 60 -7.00 8.77 -3.01
C ALA A 60 -8.49 9.17 -2.96
N SER A 61 -9.00 9.93 -3.94
CA SER A 61 -10.41 10.31 -4.03
C SER A 61 -11.31 9.22 -4.60
N GLN A 62 -10.73 8.14 -5.12
CA GLN A 62 -11.50 7.05 -5.69
C GLN A 62 -12.37 6.34 -4.64
N PRO A 63 -13.53 5.79 -5.04
CA PRO A 63 -14.33 4.96 -4.15
C PRO A 63 -13.50 3.79 -3.62
N MET A 64 -13.58 3.59 -2.32
CA MET A 64 -12.96 2.44 -1.69
C MET A 64 -13.67 1.14 -2.12
N ALA A 65 -12.93 0.05 -2.21
CA ALA A 65 -13.49 -1.25 -2.50
C ALA A 65 -14.53 -1.63 -1.45
N ALA A 66 -15.65 -2.19 -1.89
CA ALA A 66 -16.75 -2.60 -1.00
C ALA A 66 -16.32 -3.71 -0.01
N TRP A 67 -15.29 -4.48 -0.36
CA TRP A 67 -14.79 -5.60 0.43
C TRP A 67 -13.27 -5.60 0.44
N ASN A 68 -12.72 -5.98 1.60
CA ASN A 68 -11.29 -6.15 1.80
C ASN A 68 -10.74 -7.22 0.85
N ALA A 69 -9.47 -7.09 0.49
CA ALA A 69 -8.76 -8.15 -0.20
C ALA A 69 -8.67 -9.41 0.68
N THR A 70 -8.67 -10.58 0.04
CA THR A 70 -8.40 -11.84 0.72
C THR A 70 -6.90 -11.99 0.95
N ASP A 71 -6.51 -12.51 2.12
CA ASP A 71 -5.12 -12.79 2.48
C ASP A 71 -4.50 -13.83 1.54
N ILE A 72 -5.29 -14.86 1.23
CA ILE A 72 -4.97 -15.91 0.28
C ILE A 72 -6.04 -15.96 -0.81
N ASP A 73 -5.64 -16.39 -2.00
CA ASP A 73 -6.59 -16.79 -3.03
C ASP A 73 -6.63 -18.33 -3.00
N GLU A 74 -7.74 -18.89 -2.54
CA GLU A 74 -7.86 -20.32 -2.27
C GLU A 74 -7.79 -21.16 -3.54
N ARG A 75 -7.98 -20.56 -4.73
CA ARG A 75 -7.82 -21.24 -6.03
C ARG A 75 -6.39 -21.69 -6.29
N TRP A 76 -5.41 -21.14 -5.57
CA TRP A 76 -4.01 -21.55 -5.67
C TRP A 76 -3.68 -22.75 -4.77
N LEU A 77 -4.65 -23.22 -3.97
CA LEU A 77 -4.49 -24.36 -3.07
C LEU A 77 -5.03 -25.67 -3.66
N THR A 78 -5.59 -25.64 -4.87
CA THR A 78 -6.21 -26.77 -5.59
C THR A 78 -5.57 -26.95 -6.95
#